data_AF-A0A6J4WTX3-F1
#
_entry.id   AF-A0A6J4WTX3-F1
#
_cell.length_a   1.000
_cell.length_b   1.000
_cell.length_c   1.000
_cell.angle_alpha   90.00
_cell.angle_beta   90.00
_cell.angle_gamma   90.00
#
_symmetry.space_group_name_H-M   'P 1'
#
loop_
_entity.id
_entity.type
_entity.pdbx_description
1 polymer ?
#
loop_
_entity_poly.entity_id
_entity_poly.type
_entity_poly.pdbx_seq_one_letter_code
_entity_poly.pdbx_strand_id
1 'polypeptide(L)' 'MKVVITEQCMGDRNCNKLCPEIFEYDEDQLLSIVKMDEIPEHLKEIVLQAARECGADAIEVYEDD' A
#
# COMPACT_ATOMS: atom_id res chain seq x y z
N MET A 1 2.57 11.20 -6.47
CA MET A 1 2.54 9.73 -6.52
C MET A 1 1.36 9.28 -5.69
N LYS A 2 0.51 8.44 -6.26
CA LYS A 2 -0.64 7.82 -5.62
C LYS A 2 -0.49 6.30 -5.65
N VAL A 3 -1.03 5.63 -4.63
CA VAL A 3 -1.12 4.16 -4.59
C VAL A 3 -2.52 3.71 -4.27
N VAL A 4 -2.88 2.52 -4.74
CA VAL A 4 -4.14 1.86 -4.45
C VAL A 4 -3.91 0.40 -4.10
N ILE A 5 -4.71 -0.13 -3.19
CA ILE A 5 -4.80 -1.58 -2.94
C ILE A 5 -5.93 -2.12 -3.82
N THR A 6 -5.63 -3.11 -4.65
CA THR A 6 -6.59 -3.75 -5.55
C THR A 6 -7.30 -4.92 -4.88
N GLU A 7 -8.29 -5.48 -5.56
CA GLU A 7 -9.02 -6.68 -5.12
C GLU A 7 -8.13 -7.94 -5.05
N GLN A 8 -6.89 -7.89 -5.55
CA GLN A 8 -5.92 -9.00 -5.41
C GLN A 8 -5.33 -9.09 -3.99
N CYS A 9 -5.65 -8.16 -3.09
CA CYS A 9 -5.10 -8.18 -1.74
C CYS A 9 -5.54 -9.45 -0.98
N MET A 10 -4.55 -10.22 -0.52
CA MET A 10 -4.75 -11.47 0.23
C MET A 10 -4.66 -11.29 1.75
N GLY A 11 -4.64 -10.06 2.25
CA GLY A 11 -4.63 -9.76 3.69
C GLY A 11 -3.32 -10.10 4.42
N ASP A 12 -2.18 -10.20 3.72
CA ASP A 12 -0.87 -10.58 4.29
C ASP A 12 -0.26 -9.55 5.27
N ARG A 13 -0.76 -8.31 5.21
CA ARG A 13 -0.38 -7.18 6.09
C ARG A 13 1.09 -6.74 5.99
N ASN A 14 1.88 -7.24 5.04
CA ASN A 14 3.28 -6.81 4.90
C ASN A 14 3.40 -5.29 4.67
N CYS A 15 2.58 -4.72 3.80
CA CYS A 15 2.58 -3.29 3.53
C CYS A 15 2.26 -2.43 4.77
N ASN A 16 1.29 -2.86 5.59
CA ASN A 16 0.96 -2.20 6.87
C ASN A 16 2.11 -2.29 7.88
N LYS A 17 2.84 -3.41 7.96
CA LYS A 17 4.02 -3.54 8.82
C LYS A 17 5.18 -2.66 8.35
N LEU A 18 5.36 -2.55 7.03
CA LEU A 18 6.48 -1.84 6.43
C LEU A 18 6.28 -0.32 6.45
N CYS A 19 5.05 0.17 6.21
CA CYS A 19 4.72 1.59 6.22
C CYS A 19 3.32 1.85 6.80
N PRO A 20 3.15 1.77 8.13
CA PRO A 20 1.86 1.98 8.81
C PRO A 20 1.31 3.41 8.68
N GLU A 21 2.15 4.36 8.27
CA GLU A 21 1.76 5.73 7.95
C GLU A 21 0.86 5.78 6.71
N ILE A 22 1.11 4.91 5.72
CA ILE A 22 0.40 4.88 4.44
C ILE A 22 -0.62 3.75 4.37
N PHE A 23 -0.29 2.57 4.90
CA PHE A 23 -1.15 1.40 4.80
C PHE A 23 -1.78 1.06 6.15
N GLU A 24 -3.07 0.77 6.14
CA GLU A 24 -3.81 0.23 7.28
C GLU A 24 -4.36 -1.14 6.92
N TYR A 25 -4.56 -2.00 7.92
CA TYR A 25 -5.29 -3.24 7.74
C TYR A 25 -6.71 -3.06 8.30
N ASP A 26 -7.70 -3.19 7.43
CA ASP A 26 -9.11 -3.17 7.80
C ASP A 26 -9.50 -4.55 8.34
N GLU A 27 -9.76 -4.62 9.65
CA GLU A 27 -10.12 -5.88 10.33
C GLU A 27 -11.54 -6.38 9.99
N ASP A 28 -12.42 -5.52 9.47
CA ASP A 28 -13.78 -5.92 9.06
C ASP A 28 -13.76 -6.51 7.65
N GLN A 29 -13.01 -5.89 6.73
CA GLN A 29 -12.90 -6.34 5.34
C GLN A 29 -11.80 -7.40 5.13
N LEU A 30 -10.88 -7.52 6.09
CA LEU A 30 -9.68 -8.36 6.01
C LEU A 30 -8.74 -7.99 4.85
N LEU A 31 -8.73 -6.72 4.48
CA LEU A 31 -7.93 -6.17 3.37
C LEU A 31 -7.03 -5.03 3.86
N SER A 32 -5.96 -4.78 3.13
CA SER A 32 -5.19 -3.55 3.34
C SER A 32 -5.88 -2.38 2.64
N ILE A 33 -5.80 -1.19 3.24
CA ILE A 33 -6.30 0.07 2.67
C ILE A 33 -5.19 1.12 2.69
N VAL A 34 -5.33 2.13 1.83
CA VAL A 34 -4.43 3.29 1.80
C VAL A 34 -5.06 4.43 2.61
N LYS A 35 -4.29 5.00 3.54
CA LYS A 35 -4.76 6.02 4.50
C LYS A 35 -4.83 7.42 3.92
N MET A 36 -4.10 7.71 2.84
CA MET A 36 -4.04 9.02 2.21
C MET A 36 -3.77 8.92 0.70
N ASP A 37 -4.33 9.85 -0.07
CA ASP A 37 -4.20 9.85 -1.54
C ASP A 37 -2.78 10.19 -2.02
N GLU A 38 -2.15 11.22 -1.45
CA GLU A 38 -0.84 11.70 -1.86
C GLU A 38 0.26 11.18 -0.94
N ILE A 39 1.28 10.54 -1.52
CA ILE A 39 2.38 9.95 -0.76
C ILE A 39 3.47 10.99 -0.47
N PRO A 40 3.80 11.26 0.82
CA PRO A 40 4.88 12.16 1.20
C PRO A 40 6.23 11.72 0.63
N GLU A 41 7.06 12.68 0.21
CA GLU A 41 8.34 12.42 -0.45
C GLU A 41 9.22 11.40 0.29
N HIS A 42 9.36 11.56 1.61
CA HIS A 42 10.19 10.70 2.46
C HIS A 42 9.66 9.26 2.62
N LEU A 43 8.42 8.97 2.19
CA LEU A 43 7.80 7.65 2.25
C LEU A 43 7.70 6.97 0.88
N LYS A 44 7.99 7.68 -0.23
CA LYS A 44 7.84 7.14 -1.59
C LYS A 44 8.65 5.85 -1.79
N GLU A 45 9.91 5.82 -1.36
CA GLU A 45 10.75 4.63 -1.52
C GLU A 45 10.22 3.42 -0.72
N ILE A 46 9.71 3.65 0.49
CA ILE A 46 9.15 2.59 1.34
C ILE A 46 7.84 2.06 0.73
N VAL A 47 7.00 2.93 0.17
CA VAL A 47 5.78 2.54 -0.54
C VAL A 47 6.10 1.73 -1.81
N LEU A 48 7.12 2.12 -2.57
CA LEU A 48 7.60 1.35 -3.72
C LEU A 48 8.18 -0.02 -3.31
N GLN A 49 8.83 -0.09 -2.14
CA GLN A 49 9.25 -1.37 -1.56
C GLN A 49 8.04 -2.23 -1.20
N ALA A 50 7.02 -1.67 -0.54
CA ALA A 50 5.80 -2.39 -0.20
C ALA A 50 5.13 -3.01 -1.43
N ALA A 51 5.08 -2.27 -2.55
CA ALA A 51 4.53 -2.77 -3.81
C ALA A 51 5.34 -3.94 -4.37
N ARG A 52 6.69 -3.84 -4.38
CA ARG A 52 7.59 -4.91 -4.86
C ARG A 52 7.56 -6.18 -4.00
N GLU A 53 7.27 -6.04 -2.71
CA GLU A 53 7.22 -7.16 -1.75
C GLU A 53 5.81 -7.75 -1.61
N CYS A 54 4.79 -7.19 -2.27
CA CYS A 54 3.44 -7.73 -2.21
C CYS A 54 3.37 -9.04 -3.00
N GLY A 55 3.32 -10.18 -2.31
CA GLY A 55 3.26 -11.50 -2.97
C GLY A 55 2.01 -11.77 -3.82
N ALA A 56 1.03 -10.87 -3.80
CA ALA A 56 -0.20 -10.94 -4.60
C ALA A 56 -0.29 -9.82 -5.66
N ASP A 57 0.78 -9.03 -5.85
CA ASP A 57 0.81 -7.90 -6.79
C ASP A 57 -0.39 -6.94 -6.65
N ALA A 58 -0.84 -6.74 -5.40
CA ALA A 58 -2.08 -6.03 -5.09
C ALA A 58 -1.91 -4.51 -4.90
N ILE A 59 -0.71 -3.97 -5.09
CA ILE A 59 -0.41 -2.54 -4.87
C ILE A 59 -0.05 -1.91 -6.21
N GLU A 60 -0.94 -1.07 -6.73
CA GLU A 60 -0.69 -0.31 -7.96
C GLU A 60 -0.17 1.08 -7.62
N VAL A 61 0.81 1.54 -8.38
CA VAL A 61 1.48 2.84 -8.19
C VAL A 61 1.24 3.70 -9.43
N TYR A 62 0.83 4.94 -9.19
CA TYR A 62 0.57 5.95 -10.21
C TYR A 62 1.48 7.15 -9.94
N GLU A 63 2.33 7.49 -10.90
CA GLU A 63 3.13 8.72 -10.86
C GLU A 63 2.26 9.90 -11.33
N ASP A 64 2.47 11.08 -10.74
CA ASP A 64 1.80 12.29 -11.21
C ASP A 64 2.66 12.88 -12.34
N ASP A 65 2.07 13.12 -13.51
CA ASP A 65 2.69 13.79 -14.66
C ASP A 65 2.99 15.29 -14.40
#